data_AF-A0A7W1FAK4-F1
#
_entry.id   AF-A0A7W1FAK4-F1
#
_cell.length_a   1.000
_cell.length_b   1.000
_cell.length_c   1.000
_cell.angle_alpha   90.00
_cell.angle_beta   90.00
_cell.angle_gamma   90.00
#
_symmetry.space_group_name_H-M   'P 1'
#
loop_
_entity.id
_entity.type
_entity.pdbx_description
1 polymer ?
#
loop_
_entity_poly.entity_id
_entity_poly.type
_entity_poly.pdbx_seq_one_letter_code
_entity_poly.pdbx_strand_id
1 'polypeptide(L)' 'MKILYLFGPNLGALGRRDPELYGSQTLAQIMAAVEERAASLGHELVW' A
#
# COMPACT_ATOMS: atom_id res chain seq x y z
N MET A 1 0.65 9.30 -16.01
CA MET A 1 -0.43 9.90 -15.18
C MET A 1 0.04 9.94 -13.74
N LYS A 2 -0.39 10.92 -12.95
CA LYS A 2 -0.07 11.02 -11.52
C LYS A 2 -1.25 10.52 -10.70
N ILE A 3 -1.01 9.57 -9.81
CA ILE A 3 -2.04 8.88 -9.02
C ILE A 3 -1.76 9.13 -7.54
N LEU A 4 -2.78 9.61 -6.82
CA LEU A 4 -2.72 9.82 -5.37
C LEU A 4 -3.55 8.74 -4.66
N TYR A 5 -2.94 8.05 -3.71
CA TYR A 5 -3.63 7.18 -2.76
C TYR A 5 -3.86 7.94 -1.46
N LEU A 6 -5.08 7.87 -0.93
CA LEU A 6 -5.45 8.47 0.35
C LEU A 6 -5.97 7.38 1.26
N PHE A 7 -5.46 7.34 2.49
CA PHE A 7 -5.83 6.30 3.46
C PHE A 7 -6.76 6.85 4.52
N GLY A 8 -7.81 6.07 4.78
CA GLY A 8 -8.65 6.27 5.95
C GLY A 8 -7.96 5.87 7.26
N PRO A 9 -8.65 6.06 8.40
CA PRO A 9 -8.12 5.68 9.71
C PRO A 9 -7.81 4.18 9.80
N ASN A 10 -6.90 3.83 10.71
CA ASN A 10 -6.49 2.45 11.07
C ASN A 10 -5.72 1.64 10.02
N LEU A 11 -5.62 2.09 8.76
CA LEU A 11 -4.81 1.42 7.72
C LEU A 11 -3.32 1.36 8.07
N GLY A 12 -2.84 2.26 8.93
CA GLY A 12 -1.49 2.18 9.48
C GLY A 12 -1.21 0.88 10.25
N ALA A 13 -2.24 0.21 10.81
CA ALA A 13 -2.10 -1.00 11.64
C ALA A 13 -2.04 -2.32 10.84
N LEU A 14 -2.14 -2.26 9.50
CA LEU A 14 -2.02 -3.43 8.64
C LEU A 14 -0.73 -4.20 8.91
N GLY A 15 -0.84 -5.53 8.93
CA GLY A 15 0.26 -6.45 9.19
C GLY A 15 0.72 -6.53 10.64
N ARG A 16 0.13 -5.76 11.57
CA ARG A 16 0.53 -5.73 12.99
C ARG A 16 -0.51 -6.29 13.95
N ARG A 17 -1.80 -6.03 13.71
CA ARG A 17 -2.88 -6.56 14.54
C ARG A 17 -3.29 -7.94 14.04
N ASP A 18 -3.29 -8.93 14.93
CA ASP A 18 -3.66 -10.33 14.70
C ASP A 18 -3.29 -10.85 13.29
N PRO A 19 -1.99 -10.93 12.94
CA PRO A 19 -1.54 -11.21 11.56
C PRO A 19 -2.05 -12.54 11.00
N GLU A 20 -2.32 -13.53 11.86
CA GLU A 20 -2.91 -14.82 11.46
C GLU A 20 -4.35 -14.67 10.94
N LEU A 21 -5.08 -13.64 11.40
CA LEU A 21 -6.46 -13.36 10.99
C LEU A 21 -6.53 -12.33 9.86
N TYR A 22 -5.70 -11.28 9.91
CA TYR A 22 -5.78 -10.14 9.00
C TYR A 22 -4.69 -10.08 7.94
N GLY A 23 -3.78 -11.07 7.95
CA GLY A 23 -2.60 -11.07 7.10
C GLY A 23 -1.44 -10.27 7.71
N SER A 24 -0.23 -10.62 7.28
CA SER A 24 1.02 -10.03 7.76
C SER A 24 1.53 -8.87 6.90
N GLN A 25 0.88 -8.60 5.75
CA GLN A 25 1.30 -7.52 4.87
C GLN A 25 1.00 -6.16 5.49
N THR A 26 2.03 -5.33 5.55
CA THR A 26 1.95 -3.94 6.00
C THR A 26 1.52 -3.02 4.86
N LEU A 27 0.98 -1.85 5.21
CA LEU A 27 0.65 -0.81 4.24
C LEU A 27 1.86 -0.45 3.36
N ALA A 28 3.06 -0.36 3.94
CA ALA A 28 4.29 -0.05 3.21
C ALA A 28 4.67 -1.14 2.19
N GLN A 29 4.52 -2.42 2.55
CA GLN A 29 4.78 -3.53 1.62
C GLN A 29 3.77 -3.54 0.46
N ILE A 30 2.49 -3.28 0.75
CA ILE A 30 1.46 -3.17 -0.27
C ILE A 30 1.80 -2.01 -1.22
N MET A 31 2.12 -0.83 -0.68
CA MET A 31 2.39 0.34 -1.52
C MET A 31 3.67 0.21 -2.33
N ALA A 32 4.71 -0.47 -1.84
CA ALA A 32 5.89 -0.80 -2.64
C ALA A 32 5.54 -1.63 -3.90
N ALA A 33 4.65 -2.62 -3.77
CA ALA A 33 4.19 -3.40 -4.92
C ALA A 33 3.33 -2.58 -5.89
N VAL A 34 2.53 -1.64 -5.37
CA VAL A 34 1.74 -0.72 -6.21
C VAL A 34 2.66 0.27 -6.94
N GLU A 35 3.69 0.80 -6.29
CA GLU A 35 4.70 1.68 -6.90
C GLU A 35 5.45 0.98 -8.03
N GLU A 36 5.92 -0.25 -7.82
CA GLU A 36 6.58 -1.05 -8.86
C GLU A 36 5.67 -1.24 -10.08
N ARG A 37 4.40 -1.58 -9.83
CA ARG A 37 3.40 -1.74 -10.89
C ARG A 37 3.13 -0.42 -11.61
N ALA A 38 2.97 0.68 -10.89
CA ALA A 38 2.75 2.00 -11.47
C ALA A 38 3.93 2.41 -12.36
N ALA A 39 5.17 2.19 -11.89
CA ALA A 39 6.38 2.48 -12.64
C ALA A 39 6.44 1.64 -13.94
N SER A 40 6.11 0.35 -13.88
CA SER A 40 6.08 -0.52 -15.08
C SER A 40 5.08 -0.06 -16.16
N LEU A 41 4.07 0.70 -15.77
CA LEU A 41 3.03 1.25 -16.65
C LEU A 41 3.29 2.72 -17.03
N GLY A 42 4.43 3.30 -16.63
CA GLY A 42 4.75 4.71 -16.89
C GLY A 42 3.87 5.68 -16.11
N HIS A 43 3.50 5.34 -14.87
CA HIS A 43 2.71 6.18 -13.98
C HIS A 43 3.53 6.61 -12.76
N GLU A 44 3.29 7.85 -12.32
CA GLU A 44 3.87 8.39 -11.10
C GLU A 44 2.86 8.19 -9.97
N LEU A 45 3.32 7.68 -8.84
CA LEU A 45 2.50 7.38 -7.68
C LEU A 45 2.89 8.27 -6.50
N VAL A 46 1.88 8.73 -5.76
CA VAL A 46 2.02 9.39 -4.46
C VAL A 46 0.99 8.77 -3.51
N TRP A 47 1.34 8.57 -2.24
CA TRP A 47 0.45 8.01 -1.22
C TRP A 47 0.72 8.61 0.14
#